data_AF-A0A127JXM9-F1
#
_entry.id   AF-A0A127JXM9-F1
#
_cell.length_a   1.000
_cell.length_b   1.000
_cell.length_c   1.000
_cell.angle_alpha   90.00
_cell.angle_beta   90.00
_cell.angle_gamma   90.00
#
_symmetry.space_group_name_H-M   'P 1'
#
loop_
_entity.id
_entity.type
_entity.pdbx_description
1 polymer ?
#
loop_
_entity_poly.entity_id
_entity_poly.type
_entity_poly.pdbx_seq_one_letter_code
_entity_poly.pdbx_strand_id
1 'polypeptide(L)'
;MRLVLIVATLMLPAYAMAGKLDLKQDLSGLDLTVAPVPADNPDAIKITNNTAKAVRCSGSFTGADAGPPRSVTIQPGKSATVRVPGTYTDMPRSADLKCAEYVKKAAKK
;
A
#
# COMPACT_ATOMS: atom_id res chain seq x y z
N MET A 1 28.44 -23.85 -2.48
CA MET A 1 27.62 -23.23 -3.55
C MET A 1 26.21 -23.77 -3.43
N ARG A 2 25.26 -22.96 -2.93
CA ARG A 2 23.80 -23.13 -3.04
C ARG A 2 23.15 -21.97 -2.30
N LEU A 3 23.18 -20.80 -2.93
CA LEU A 3 22.33 -19.68 -2.53
C LEU A 3 20.90 -20.09 -2.94
N VAL A 4 20.10 -20.51 -1.98
CA VAL A 4 18.66 -20.76 -2.22
C VAL A 4 18.00 -19.39 -2.31
N LEU A 5 17.96 -18.85 -3.53
CA LEU A 5 17.14 -17.71 -3.89
C LEU A 5 15.69 -18.19 -3.84
N ILE A 6 15.06 -18.04 -2.66
CA ILE A 6 13.61 -18.08 -2.54
C ILE A 6 13.11 -16.80 -3.21
N VAL A 7 12.90 -16.88 -4.52
CA VAL A 7 12.07 -15.91 -5.23
C VAL A 7 10.65 -16.16 -4.72
N ALA A 8 10.30 -15.49 -3.63
CA ALA A 8 8.92 -15.33 -3.23
C ALA A 8 8.26 -14.48 -4.31
N THR A 9 7.79 -15.12 -5.38
CA THR A 9 6.73 -14.58 -6.21
C THR A 9 5.50 -14.46 -5.31
N LEU A 10 5.45 -13.36 -4.56
CA LEU A 10 4.25 -12.80 -3.97
C LEU A 10 3.34 -12.48 -5.17
N MET A 11 2.58 -13.48 -5.62
CA MET A 11 1.31 -13.22 -6.26
C MET A 11 0.45 -12.55 -5.20
N LEU A 12 0.53 -11.21 -5.13
CA LEU A 12 -0.46 -10.47 -4.38
C LEU A 12 -1.81 -10.79 -5.02
N PRO A 13 -2.82 -11.13 -4.21
CA PRO A 13 -4.16 -11.31 -4.73
C PRO A 13 -4.52 -10.01 -5.43
N ALA A 14 -4.84 -10.09 -6.74
CA ALA A 14 -5.51 -8.99 -7.42
C ALA A 14 -6.70 -8.61 -6.54
N TYR A 15 -6.65 -7.42 -5.96
CA TYR A 15 -7.57 -6.91 -4.96
C TYR A 15 -8.92 -6.64 -5.61
N ALA A 16 -9.62 -7.72 -5.92
CA ALA A 16 -10.96 -7.72 -6.42
C ALA A 16 -11.87 -7.99 -5.23
N MET A 17 -12.65 -6.94 -4.90
CA MET A 17 -13.97 -7.00 -4.29
C MET A 17 -14.06 -6.89 -2.76
N ALA A 18 -14.20 -5.65 -2.28
CA ALA A 18 -15.03 -5.32 -1.11
C ALA A 18 -15.87 -4.03 -1.28
N GLY A 19 -15.70 -3.24 -2.34
CA GLY A 19 -16.44 -1.97 -2.50
C GLY A 19 -16.18 -1.24 -3.82
N LYS A 20 -16.15 -1.97 -4.94
CA LYS A 20 -15.76 -1.47 -6.29
C LYS A 20 -14.46 -0.63 -6.31
N LEU A 21 -13.54 -0.92 -5.38
CA LEU A 21 -12.23 -0.29 -5.33
C LEU A 21 -11.24 -1.13 -6.11
N ASP A 22 -10.76 -0.59 -7.23
CA ASP A 22 -9.64 -1.16 -7.99
C ASP A 22 -8.33 -0.68 -7.36
N LEU A 23 -7.68 -1.55 -6.57
CA LEU A 23 -6.41 -1.24 -5.91
C LEU A 23 -5.24 -1.81 -6.70
N LYS A 24 -4.52 -0.93 -7.38
CA LYS A 24 -3.26 -1.23 -8.06
C LYS A 24 -2.10 -1.03 -7.09
N GLN A 25 -1.23 -2.04 -6.98
CA GLN A 25 -0.10 -2.00 -6.06
C GLN A 25 1.20 -2.15 -6.80
N ASP A 26 2.12 -1.23 -6.52
CA ASP A 26 3.49 -1.24 -7.02
C ASP A 26 4.42 -1.22 -5.81
N LEU A 27 4.87 -2.41 -5.39
CA LEU A 27 5.66 -2.59 -4.18
C LEU A 27 7.16 -2.56 -4.45
N SER A 28 7.60 -2.28 -5.68
CA SER A 28 9.03 -2.27 -6.06
C SER A 28 9.83 -3.53 -5.65
N GLY A 29 9.17 -4.70 -5.56
CA GLY A 29 9.79 -5.95 -5.10
C GLY A 29 10.06 -6.04 -3.59
N LEU A 30 9.46 -5.15 -2.79
CA LEU A 30 9.58 -5.15 -1.32
C LEU A 30 8.65 -6.20 -0.69
N ASP A 31 9.11 -6.83 0.39
CA ASP A 31 8.29 -7.73 1.20
C ASP A 31 7.32 -6.92 2.09
N LEU A 32 6.17 -6.61 1.50
CA LEU A 32 5.09 -5.85 2.13
C LEU A 32 3.82 -6.67 2.09
N THR A 33 3.12 -6.74 3.21
CA THR A 33 1.78 -7.34 3.29
C THR A 33 0.75 -6.24 3.21
N VAL A 34 -0.14 -6.29 2.21
CA VAL A 34 -1.23 -5.34 2.08
C VAL A 34 -2.56 -6.06 2.22
N ALA A 35 -3.37 -5.64 3.21
CA ALA A 35 -4.64 -6.25 3.55
C ALA A 35 -5.74 -5.18 3.66
N PRO A 36 -6.95 -5.41 3.10
CA PRO A 36 -8.09 -4.55 3.37
C PRO A 36 -8.48 -4.69 4.83
N VAL A 37 -8.81 -3.57 5.45
CA VAL A 37 -9.47 -3.51 6.75
C VAL A 37 -10.93 -3.21 6.46
N PRO A 38 -11.85 -4.15 6.68
CA PRO A 38 -13.27 -3.85 6.61
C PRO A 38 -13.55 -2.81 7.70
N ALA A 39 -13.98 -1.63 7.28
CA ALA A 39 -14.48 -0.60 8.16
C ALA A 39 -15.92 -0.33 7.74
N ASP A 40 -16.79 0.00 8.70
CA ASP A 40 -18.19 0.41 8.51
C ASP A 40 -18.37 1.71 7.70
N ASN A 41 -17.45 2.04 6.79
CA ASN A 41 -17.22 3.28 6.05
C ASN A 41 -16.22 4.26 6.73
N PRO A 42 -15.14 4.72 6.03
CA PRO A 42 -14.66 4.33 4.70
C PRO A 42 -13.66 3.17 4.71
N ASP A 43 -13.51 2.49 3.56
CA ASP A 43 -12.51 1.45 3.32
C ASP A 43 -11.11 1.86 3.79
N ALA A 44 -10.37 0.92 4.34
CA ALA A 44 -9.00 1.13 4.77
C ALA A 44 -8.09 -0.01 4.30
N ILE A 45 -6.83 0.32 4.08
CA ILE A 45 -5.80 -0.63 3.65
C ILE A 45 -4.72 -0.64 4.72
N LYS A 46 -4.50 -1.80 5.34
CA LYS A 46 -3.38 -2.02 6.25
C LYS A 46 -2.18 -2.51 5.45
N ILE A 47 -1.06 -1.84 5.62
CA ILE A 47 0.23 -2.15 4.98
C ILE A 47 1.19 -2.52 6.11
N THR A 48 1.73 -3.73 6.07
CA THR A 48 2.74 -4.21 7.00
C THR A 48 4.07 -4.29 6.28
N ASN A 49 5.11 -3.70 6.87
CA ASN A 49 6.46 -3.75 6.35
C ASN A 49 7.22 -4.90 7.01
N ASN A 50 7.47 -5.97 6.26
CA ASN A 50 8.28 -7.11 6.72
C ASN A 50 9.74 -6.99 6.27
N THR A 51 10.10 -5.95 5.52
CA THR A 51 11.48 -5.70 5.12
C THR A 51 12.32 -5.21 6.31
N ALA A 52 13.63 -5.37 6.21
CA ALA A 52 14.58 -4.89 7.23
C ALA A 52 14.80 -3.37 7.20
N LYS A 53 14.18 -2.65 6.26
CA LYS A 53 14.37 -1.20 6.08
C LYS A 53 13.04 -0.45 6.15
N ALA A 54 13.10 0.84 6.46
CA ALA A 54 11.91 1.68 6.40
C ALA A 54 11.42 1.77 4.96
N VAL A 55 10.10 1.79 4.77
CA VAL A 55 9.46 1.88 3.45
C VAL A 55 8.50 3.07 3.48
N ARG A 56 8.45 3.83 2.39
CA ARG A 56 7.47 4.89 2.19
C ARG A 56 6.47 4.45 1.12
N CYS A 57 5.22 4.37 1.51
CA CYS A 57 4.11 4.08 0.61
C CYS A 57 3.31 5.35 0.35
N SER A 58 2.93 5.59 -0.90
CA SER A 58 2.10 6.71 -1.34
C SER A 58 0.89 6.16 -2.07
N GLY A 59 -0.30 6.45 -1.54
CA GLY A 59 -1.58 6.11 -2.15
C GLY A 59 -2.16 7.32 -2.88
N SER A 60 -2.40 7.15 -4.18
CA SER A 60 -3.15 8.09 -5.01
C SER A 60 -4.54 7.53 -5.27
N PHE A 61 -5.58 8.34 -5.06
CA PHE A 61 -6.97 7.90 -5.16
C PHE A 61 -7.65 8.66 -6.30
N THR A 62 -8.55 8.00 -7.04
CA THR A 62 -9.37 8.60 -8.10
C THR A 62 -10.85 8.27 -7.87
N GLY A 63 -11.73 9.20 -8.25
CA GLY A 63 -13.18 9.11 -8.03
C GLY A 63 -13.80 10.43 -7.54
N ALA A 64 -15.10 10.41 -7.26
CA ALA A 64 -15.90 11.60 -6.91
C ALA A 64 -15.41 12.36 -5.66
N ASP A 65 -14.69 11.68 -4.75
CA ASP A 65 -14.12 12.25 -3.53
C ASP A 65 -12.62 11.92 -3.38
N ALA A 66 -11.91 11.88 -4.50
CA ALA A 66 -10.46 11.70 -4.51
C ALA A 66 -9.78 12.83 -3.72
N GLY A 67 -9.40 12.54 -2.48
CA GLY A 67 -8.57 13.42 -1.67
C GLY A 67 -7.12 13.49 -2.19
N PRO A 68 -6.28 14.36 -1.60
CA PRO A 68 -4.87 14.43 -1.96
C PRO A 68 -4.16 13.09 -1.71
N PRO A 69 -3.08 12.81 -2.47
CA PRO A 69 -2.30 11.58 -2.27
C PRO A 69 -1.76 11.51 -0.84
N ARG A 70 -1.86 10.32 -0.24
CA ARG A 70 -1.45 10.08 1.15
C ARG A 70 -0.17 9.27 1.17
N SER A 71 0.89 9.82 1.76
CA SER A 71 2.13 9.07 1.98
C SER A 71 2.29 8.68 3.43
N VAL A 72 2.71 7.44 3.69
CA VAL A 72 3.04 6.93 5.01
C VAL A 72 4.41 6.25 4.99
N THR A 73 5.20 6.51 6.02
CA THR A 73 6.47 5.81 6.25
C THR A 73 6.25 4.72 7.29
N ILE A 74 6.63 3.50 6.96
CA ILE A 74 6.42 2.30 7.76
C ILE A 74 7.79 1.75 8.14
N GLN A 75 8.08 1.71 9.44
CA GLN A 75 9.33 1.13 9.95
C GLN A 75 9.36 -0.40 9.78
N PRO A 76 10.56 -1.02 9.80
CA PRO A 76 10.70 -2.48 9.78
C PRO A 76 9.84 -3.16 10.85
N GLY A 77 9.11 -4.19 10.47
CA GLY A 77 8.22 -4.96 11.37
C GLY A 77 7.00 -4.18 11.88
N LYS A 78 6.70 -3.01 11.33
CA LYS A 78 5.52 -2.21 11.71
C LYS A 78 4.45 -2.25 10.63
N SER A 79 3.23 -1.90 11.01
CA SER A 79 2.11 -1.72 10.10
C SER A 79 1.56 -0.31 10.15
N ALA A 80 1.10 0.20 9.02
CA ALA A 80 0.34 1.43 8.92
C ALA A 80 -0.98 1.19 8.22
N THR A 81 -2.00 1.97 8.58
CA THR A 81 -3.31 1.91 7.93
C THR A 81 -3.53 3.17 7.12
N VAL A 82 -3.79 3.01 5.83
CA VAL A 82 -4.12 4.09 4.90
C VAL A 82 -5.62 4.05 4.67
N ARG A 83 -6.32 5.10 5.09
CA ARG A 83 -7.74 5.27 4.76
C ARG A 83 -7.88 5.59 3.28
N VAL A 84 -8.77 4.88 2.61
CA VAL A 84 -9.17 5.18 1.23
C VAL A 84 -10.29 6.23 1.31
N PRO A 85 -10.08 7.45 0.80
CA PRO A 85 -11.14 8.44 0.76
C PRO A 85 -12.27 8.00 -0.18
N GLY A 86 -13.50 8.31 0.22
CA GLY A 86 -14.71 7.99 -0.54
C GLY A 86 -15.90 7.87 0.39
N THR A 87 -16.91 8.72 0.15
CA THR A 87 -18.21 8.69 0.83
C THR A 87 -19.23 7.79 0.13
N TYR A 88 -18.96 7.38 -1.12
CA TYR A 88 -19.84 6.56 -1.95
C TYR A 88 -19.21 5.21 -2.26
N THR A 89 -19.65 4.16 -1.57
CA THR A 89 -19.21 2.77 -1.76
C THR A 89 -19.69 2.14 -3.07
N ASP A 90 -20.71 2.73 -3.69
CA ASP A 90 -21.41 2.18 -4.86
C ASP A 90 -20.81 2.62 -6.21
N MET A 91 -19.92 3.61 -6.19
CA MET A 91 -19.23 4.10 -7.39
C MET A 91 -17.88 3.40 -7.61
N PRO A 92 -17.49 3.15 -8.87
CA PRO A 92 -16.16 2.63 -9.16
C PRO A 92 -15.10 3.65 -8.72
N ARG A 93 -14.13 3.18 -7.93
CA ARG A 93 -13.01 3.97 -7.42
C ARG A 93 -11.73 3.23 -7.77
N SER A 94 -10.64 3.95 -8.01
CA SER A 94 -9.33 3.34 -8.16
C SER A 94 -8.34 3.95 -7.17
N ALA A 95 -7.44 3.11 -6.69
CA ALA A 95 -6.35 3.49 -5.81
C ALA A 95 -5.05 2.92 -6.38
N ASP A 96 -4.03 3.76 -6.50
CA ASP A 96 -2.68 3.36 -6.88
C ASP A 96 -1.77 3.52 -5.67
N LEU A 97 -1.28 2.39 -5.14
CA LEU A 97 -0.39 2.33 -3.99
C LEU A 97 1.03 2.04 -4.46
N LYS A 98 1.90 3.06 -4.40
CA LYS A 98 3.32 2.94 -4.70
C LYS A 98 4.14 2.89 -3.43
N CYS A 99 4.90 1.82 -3.22
CA CYS A 99 5.81 1.68 -2.09
C CYS A 99 7.26 1.57 -2.57
N ALA A 100 8.15 2.28 -1.89
CA ALA A 100 9.58 2.25 -2.14
C ALA A 100 10.36 2.31 -0.82
N GLU A 101 11.60 1.81 -0.81
CA GLU A 101 12.49 1.94 0.35
C GLU A 101 12.64 3.42 0.73
N TYR A 102 12.41 3.73 2.00
CA TYR A 102 12.60 5.07 2.52
C TYR A 102 14.07 5.26 2.86
N VAL A 103 14.80 5.83 1.91
CA VAL A 103 16.13 6.38 2.16
C VAL A 103 15.92 7.83 2.60
N LYS A 104 16.21 8.16 3.86
CA LYS A 104 16.38 9.57 4.24
C LYS A 104 17.45 10.11 3.30
N LYS A 105 17.10 11.01 2.38
CA LYS A 105 18.12 11.78 1.67
C LYS A 105 18.97 12.40 2.77
N ALA A 106 20.26 12.06 2.81
CA ALA A 106 21.21 12.81 3.60
C ALA A 106 21.02 14.26 3.18
N ALA A 107 20.60 15.11 4.11
CA ALA A 107 20.59 16.54 3.88
C ALA A 107 22.01 16.89 3.44
N LYS A 108 22.18 17.27 2.17
CA LYS A 108 23.45 17.88 1.73
C LYS A 108 23.60 19.11 2.62
N LYS A 109 24.53 19.05 3.56
CA LYS A 109 25.09 20.23 4.21
C LYS A 109 25.91 21.01 3.19
#